data_AF-A0A954QU52-F1
#
_entry.id   AF-A0A954QU52-F1
#
_cell.length_a   1.000
_cell.length_b   1.000
_cell.length_c   1.000
_cell.angle_alpha   90.00
_cell.angle_beta   90.00
_cell.angle_gamma   90.00
#
_symmetry.space_group_name_H-M   'P 1'
#
loop_
_entity.id
_entity.type
_entity.pdbx_description
1 polymer ?
#
loop_
_entity_poly.entity_id
_entity_poly.type
_entity_poly.pdbx_seq_one_letter_code
_entity_poly.pdbx_strand_id
1 'polypeptide(L)'
;RQNSGPYTVDLQLNDPDSDVAAINVFAPTSNPSLFESVDIQGSGANRQLVFTLAADAFGRSEVYLSAYDAEGGYVEMPFTVTVGLVDDLDLDGVLDAVEDAAPNGGDMNNDGTPDRQQPHVISLPTAEGDEYWNAVTTEGSVFQQVSVMPAPSPSGGAASAQFPLGLLSYQLNMVDYPESATVSISHSGSANLNTYYQYDMAQGEPWQRFMSGTGVGAAVFADHMAVLIKDGAPIDQDGATDGVVQIVSAPGFVDNPWRNPVRREDVNNDSQVSPIDALLVINAINLDSARPLGDMPTGSTSIPGYIDVSGDNSLSPIDVAIVVTFLNTRPLGEGESADSESVNSANPTFATASPALEVAGNQETLIVLPLVRSVLNKSSASEVKSSAHTNDIGSSAASRSLVDRTRTFSHALGETFESRRRVLMANWREALTQVFADWPESRPAR
;
A
#
# COMPACT_ATOMS: atom_id res chain seq x y z
N ARG A 1 7.45 38.90 -8.48
CA ARG A 1 7.71 40.14 -7.70
C ARG A 1 6.46 41.01 -7.47
N GLN A 2 5.30 40.43 -7.21
CA GLN A 2 4.08 41.17 -6.87
C GLN A 2 3.45 40.47 -5.66
N ASN A 3 3.10 41.25 -4.64
CA ASN A 3 2.50 40.86 -3.35
C ASN A 3 3.47 40.76 -2.15
N SER A 4 4.00 41.92 -1.75
CA SER A 4 4.55 42.15 -0.41
C SER A 4 3.50 42.76 0.54
N GLY A 5 2.21 42.53 0.27
CA GLY A 5 1.12 42.99 1.14
C GLY A 5 0.88 41.99 2.27
N PRO A 6 0.24 42.42 3.37
CA PRO A 6 -0.18 41.48 4.40
C PRO A 6 -1.22 40.53 3.83
N TYR A 7 -0.97 39.24 3.96
CA TYR A 7 -1.93 38.17 3.73
C TYR A 7 -2.74 37.96 5.00
N THR A 8 -4.02 37.64 4.87
CA THR A 8 -4.92 37.53 6.01
C THR A 8 -5.77 36.29 5.90
N VAL A 9 -5.80 35.50 6.97
CA VAL A 9 -6.68 34.35 7.14
C VAL A 9 -7.60 34.64 8.33
N ASP A 10 -8.90 34.65 8.08
CA ASP A 10 -9.89 34.83 9.13
C ASP A 10 -9.97 33.56 10.00
N LEU A 11 -9.89 33.76 11.31
CA LEU A 11 -9.97 32.70 12.31
C LEU A 11 -11.25 32.84 13.10
N GLN A 12 -11.99 31.73 13.22
CA GLN A 12 -13.11 31.61 14.13
C GLN A 12 -12.75 30.67 15.27
N LEU A 13 -12.76 31.21 16.48
CA LEU A 13 -12.50 30.47 17.70
C LEU A 13 -13.82 30.17 18.40
N ASN A 14 -13.94 28.95 18.90
CA ASN A 14 -15.05 28.53 19.72
C ASN A 14 -14.51 27.70 20.88
N ASP A 15 -14.95 28.04 22.09
CA ASP A 15 -14.64 27.30 23.30
C ASP A 15 -15.95 27.16 24.10
N PRO A 16 -16.43 25.92 24.30
CA PRO A 16 -17.68 25.68 25.02
C PRO A 16 -17.55 25.85 26.54
N ASP A 17 -16.34 25.82 27.08
CA ASP A 17 -16.07 25.71 28.51
C ASP A 17 -15.54 27.03 29.11
N SER A 18 -14.88 27.88 28.30
CA SER A 18 -14.26 29.12 28.75
C SER A 18 -14.60 30.36 27.89
N ASP A 19 -14.17 31.55 28.34
CA ASP A 19 -14.30 32.77 27.54
C ASP A 19 -13.34 32.72 26.35
N VAL A 20 -13.87 32.78 25.13
CA VAL A 20 -13.10 32.76 23.87
C VAL A 20 -12.05 33.88 23.79
N ALA A 21 -12.21 34.98 24.55
CA ALA A 21 -11.20 36.02 24.65
C ALA A 21 -9.92 35.58 25.40
N ALA A 22 -10.01 34.55 26.25
CA ALA A 22 -8.90 34.01 27.04
C ALA A 22 -8.07 32.95 26.29
N ILE A 23 -8.54 32.45 25.14
CA ILE A 23 -7.81 31.50 24.30
C ILE A 23 -6.52 32.17 23.79
N ASN A 24 -5.39 31.49 23.96
CA ASN A 24 -4.13 31.88 23.36
C ASN A 24 -3.99 31.23 21.99
N VAL A 25 -3.51 31.99 21.00
CA VAL A 25 -3.31 31.50 19.63
C VAL A 25 -1.91 31.86 19.19
N PHE A 26 -1.21 30.90 18.59
CA PHE A 26 0.13 31.05 18.05
C PHE A 26 0.20 30.40 16.66
N ALA A 27 1.15 30.86 15.85
CA ALA A 27 1.40 30.32 14.52
C ALA A 27 2.91 30.17 14.29
N PRO A 28 3.60 29.26 15.01
CA PRO A 28 4.99 28.94 14.69
C PRO A 28 5.13 28.45 13.24
N THR A 29 6.29 28.72 12.65
CA THR A 29 6.57 28.40 11.25
C THR A 29 7.85 27.57 11.13
N SER A 30 7.87 26.60 10.21
CA SER A 30 9.05 25.76 9.99
C SER A 30 10.18 26.51 9.26
N ASN A 31 9.82 27.53 8.47
CA ASN A 31 10.76 28.43 7.80
C ASN A 31 10.43 29.90 8.13
N PRO A 32 10.96 30.45 9.24
CA PRO A 32 10.75 31.84 9.62
C PRO A 32 11.34 32.85 8.63
N SER A 33 12.33 32.45 7.81
CA SER A 33 12.96 33.35 6.85
C SER A 33 12.07 33.68 5.64
N LEU A 34 10.97 32.93 5.45
CA LEU A 34 9.95 33.20 4.44
C LEU A 34 9.09 34.42 4.79
N PHE A 35 9.05 34.81 6.08
CA PHE A 35 8.16 35.83 6.59
C PHE A 35 8.94 37.02 7.17
N GLU A 36 8.47 38.23 6.87
CA GLU A 36 8.85 39.43 7.61
C GLU A 36 8.13 39.48 8.97
N SER A 37 6.85 39.10 8.99
CA SER A 37 6.07 38.95 10.23
C SER A 37 4.98 37.89 10.10
N VAL A 38 4.61 37.29 11.22
CA VAL A 38 3.49 36.35 11.38
C VAL A 38 2.81 36.69 12.71
N ASP A 39 1.64 37.29 12.63
CA ASP A 39 0.97 37.92 13.76
C ASP A 39 -0.49 37.45 13.88
N ILE A 40 -0.96 37.24 15.11
CA ILE A 40 -2.40 37.10 15.39
C ILE A 40 -2.96 38.47 15.75
N GLN A 41 -3.92 38.94 14.97
CA GLN A 41 -4.62 40.20 15.17
C GLN A 41 -6.08 39.97 15.60
N GLY A 42 -6.68 40.97 16.23
CA GLY A 42 -8.05 40.89 16.74
C GLY A 42 -8.14 40.29 18.14
N SER A 43 -9.38 40.04 18.59
CA SER A 43 -9.67 39.56 19.95
C SER A 43 -11.02 38.84 19.99
N GLY A 44 -11.25 38.01 21.01
CA GLY A 44 -12.48 37.24 21.13
C GLY A 44 -12.54 36.14 20.06
N ALA A 45 -13.75 35.86 19.56
CA ALA A 45 -14.02 34.75 18.65
C ALA A 45 -13.56 34.97 17.21
N ASN A 46 -13.45 36.22 16.76
CA ASN A 46 -13.00 36.53 15.40
C ASN A 46 -11.61 37.16 15.47
N ARG A 47 -10.62 36.40 15.05
CA ARG A 47 -9.21 36.83 14.98
C ARG A 47 -8.72 36.67 13.56
N GLN A 48 -7.56 37.22 13.27
CA GLN A 48 -6.94 37.13 11.96
C GLN A 48 -5.51 36.69 12.13
N LEU A 49 -5.11 35.65 11.40
CA LEU A 49 -3.70 35.40 11.14
C LEU A 49 -3.27 36.33 10.01
N VAL A 50 -2.31 37.20 10.30
CA VAL A 50 -1.77 38.15 9.34
C VAL A 50 -0.29 37.88 9.19
N PHE A 51 0.16 37.61 7.96
CA PHE A 51 1.57 37.43 7.68
C PHE A 51 2.01 38.28 6.50
N THR A 52 3.25 38.78 6.59
CA THR A 52 3.92 39.53 5.53
C THR A 52 5.10 38.70 5.06
N LEU A 53 5.22 38.49 3.75
CA LEU A 53 6.32 37.72 3.18
C LEU A 53 7.61 38.55 3.18
N ALA A 54 8.74 37.91 3.48
CA ALA A 54 10.04 38.56 3.40
C ALA A 54 10.39 38.91 1.93
N ALA A 55 11.06 40.03 1.72
CA ALA A 55 11.43 40.48 0.39
C ALA A 55 12.37 39.48 -0.30
N ASP A 56 12.06 39.16 -1.56
CA ASP A 56 12.80 38.20 -2.41
C ASP A 56 12.93 36.78 -1.80
N ALA A 57 12.12 36.45 -0.77
CA ALA A 57 12.05 35.10 -0.24
C ALA A 57 11.24 34.19 -1.16
N PHE A 58 11.66 32.93 -1.24
CA PHE A 58 10.96 31.84 -1.88
C PHE A 58 11.14 30.58 -1.04
N GLY A 59 10.28 29.60 -1.22
CA GLY A 59 10.31 28.35 -0.48
C GLY A 59 8.96 28.01 0.13
N ARG A 60 8.96 26.94 0.92
CA ARG A 60 7.79 26.45 1.64
C ARG A 60 7.98 26.66 3.14
N SER A 61 6.88 26.84 3.85
CA SER A 61 6.85 26.91 5.32
C SER A 61 5.55 26.30 5.82
N GLU A 62 5.67 25.30 6.68
CA GLU A 62 4.53 24.80 7.47
C GLU A 62 4.23 25.80 8.57
N VAL A 63 2.97 26.21 8.66
CA VAL A 63 2.45 27.09 9.70
C VAL A 63 1.52 26.29 10.59
N TYR A 64 1.92 26.07 11.84
CA TYR A 64 1.10 25.32 12.80
C TYR A 64 0.23 26.31 13.57
N LEU A 65 -1.04 26.44 13.18
CA LEU A 65 -1.97 27.28 13.92
C LEU A 65 -2.44 26.53 15.17
N SER A 66 -1.86 26.87 16.31
CA SER A 66 -2.18 26.24 17.59
C SER A 66 -3.01 27.18 18.47
N ALA A 67 -4.08 26.66 19.06
CA ALA A 67 -4.90 27.37 20.03
C ALA A 67 -5.03 26.56 21.32
N TYR A 68 -4.89 27.22 22.47
CA TYR A 68 -5.04 26.59 23.78
C TYR A 68 -5.71 27.49 24.81
N ASP A 69 -6.47 26.87 25.71
CA ASP A 69 -7.13 27.52 26.85
C ASP A 69 -6.34 27.29 28.17
N ALA A 70 -6.84 27.83 29.29
CA ALA A 70 -6.19 27.67 30.59
C ALA A 70 -6.49 26.30 31.24
N GLU A 71 -7.52 25.62 30.77
CA GLU A 71 -8.06 24.35 31.24
C GLU A 71 -7.37 23.15 30.57
N GLY A 72 -6.52 23.38 29.57
CA GLY A 72 -5.72 22.39 28.87
C GLY A 72 -6.30 21.91 27.54
N GLY A 73 -7.36 22.53 27.03
CA GLY A 73 -7.82 22.35 25.66
C GLY A 73 -6.75 22.79 24.68
N TYR A 74 -6.54 21.98 23.63
CA TYR A 74 -5.53 22.20 22.62
C TYR A 74 -6.05 21.74 21.26
N VAL A 75 -5.92 22.60 20.26
CA VAL A 75 -6.12 22.27 18.85
C VAL A 75 -4.96 22.82 18.05
N GLU A 76 -4.51 22.06 17.07
CA GLU A 76 -3.47 22.48 16.14
C GLU A 76 -3.92 22.13 14.72
N MET A 77 -3.75 23.09 13.82
CA MET A 77 -4.05 22.94 12.40
C MET A 77 -2.83 23.37 11.60
N PRO A 78 -2.09 22.43 10.98
CA PRO A 78 -1.03 22.77 10.05
C PRO A 78 -1.61 23.24 8.72
N PHE A 79 -0.90 24.14 8.06
CA PHE A 79 -1.09 24.44 6.64
C PHE A 79 0.22 24.94 6.02
N THR A 80 0.41 24.63 4.74
CA THR A 80 1.60 25.03 4.00
C THR A 80 1.43 26.42 3.37
N VAL A 81 2.45 27.27 3.53
CA VAL A 81 2.64 28.47 2.71
C VAL A 81 3.75 28.21 1.71
N THR A 82 3.43 28.27 0.42
CA THR A 82 4.39 28.19 -0.68
C THR A 82 4.55 29.56 -1.31
N VAL A 83 5.79 30.03 -1.41
CA VAL A 83 6.17 31.21 -2.18
C VAL A 83 7.05 30.76 -3.32
N GLY A 84 6.43 30.58 -4.48
CA GLY A 84 7.07 30.15 -5.70
C GLY A 84 8.02 31.16 -6.32
N LEU A 85 8.71 30.68 -7.36
CA LEU A 85 9.39 31.52 -8.33
C LEU A 85 8.37 32.01 -9.37
N VAL A 86 8.79 32.93 -10.24
CA VAL A 86 7.91 33.48 -11.28
C VAL A 86 7.55 32.44 -12.33
N ASP A 87 8.46 31.50 -12.59
CA ASP A 87 8.35 30.51 -13.66
C ASP A 87 8.17 29.08 -13.12
N ASP A 88 8.07 28.92 -11.80
CA ASP A 88 7.91 27.65 -11.06
C ASP A 88 7.21 28.00 -9.73
N LEU A 89 5.88 28.03 -9.77
CA LEU A 89 5.04 28.56 -8.70
C LEU A 89 4.96 27.62 -7.49
N ASP A 90 4.99 26.32 -7.71
CA ASP A 90 4.83 25.35 -6.64
C ASP A 90 6.17 24.82 -6.09
N LEU A 91 7.30 25.04 -6.78
CA LEU A 91 8.67 24.67 -6.43
C LEU A 91 8.98 23.17 -6.52
N ASP A 92 8.31 22.45 -7.42
CA ASP A 92 8.61 21.03 -7.66
C ASP A 92 9.80 20.82 -8.63
N GLY A 93 10.22 21.88 -9.33
CA GLY A 93 11.31 21.89 -10.31
C GLY A 93 10.87 21.77 -11.77
N VAL A 94 9.58 21.56 -12.03
CA VAL A 94 8.94 21.72 -13.34
C VAL A 94 8.56 23.20 -13.50
N LEU A 95 8.70 23.72 -14.72
CA LEU A 95 8.33 25.11 -14.99
C LEU A 95 6.83 25.22 -15.26
N ASP A 96 6.18 26.29 -14.81
CA ASP A 96 4.75 26.58 -15.04
C ASP A 96 4.37 26.42 -16.52
N ALA A 97 5.24 26.86 -17.44
CA ALA A 97 5.00 26.81 -18.87
C ALA A 97 5.02 25.38 -19.45
N VAL A 98 5.72 24.46 -18.79
CA VAL A 98 5.77 23.03 -19.15
C VAL A 98 4.47 22.35 -18.71
N GLU A 99 4.01 22.62 -17.49
CA GLU A 99 2.76 22.07 -16.95
C GLU A 99 1.54 22.67 -17.65
N ASP A 100 1.50 23.99 -17.86
CA ASP A 100 0.42 24.67 -18.60
C ASP A 100 0.24 24.11 -20.03
N ALA A 101 1.28 23.48 -20.60
CA ALA A 101 1.26 22.86 -21.92
C ALA A 101 0.73 21.41 -21.90
N ALA A 102 0.57 20.81 -20.73
CA ALA A 102 0.02 19.47 -20.56
C ALA A 102 -1.47 19.41 -20.95
N PRO A 103 -2.01 18.21 -21.23
CA PRO A 103 -3.42 18.02 -21.54
C PRO A 103 -4.37 18.62 -20.49
N ASN A 104 -5.64 18.78 -20.88
CA ASN A 104 -6.71 19.35 -20.05
C ASN A 104 -6.46 20.80 -19.56
N GLY A 105 -5.51 21.50 -20.19
CA GLY A 105 -5.17 22.88 -19.82
C GLY A 105 -4.20 22.96 -18.64
N GLY A 106 -3.30 21.97 -18.53
CA GLY A 106 -2.34 21.86 -17.44
C GLY A 106 -2.93 21.34 -16.14
N ASP A 107 -3.96 20.49 -16.23
CA ASP A 107 -4.64 19.86 -15.09
C ASP A 107 -4.80 18.36 -15.41
N MET A 108 -3.72 17.59 -15.28
CA MET A 108 -3.72 16.20 -15.70
C MET A 108 -4.54 15.30 -14.77
N ASN A 109 -4.69 15.68 -13.49
CA ASN A 109 -5.52 14.94 -12.54
C ASN A 109 -7.02 15.31 -12.62
N ASN A 110 -7.38 16.40 -13.33
CA ASN A 110 -8.72 16.93 -13.56
C ASN A 110 -9.48 17.30 -12.28
N ASP A 111 -8.81 17.82 -11.26
CA ASP A 111 -9.45 18.29 -10.04
C ASP A 111 -9.92 19.75 -10.10
N GLY A 112 -9.60 20.46 -11.18
CA GLY A 112 -9.95 21.85 -11.44
C GLY A 112 -8.88 22.85 -10.98
N THR A 113 -7.81 22.39 -10.36
CA THR A 113 -6.61 23.15 -10.04
C THR A 113 -5.52 22.80 -11.06
N PRO A 114 -4.88 23.79 -11.70
CA PRO A 114 -3.76 23.50 -12.58
C PRO A 114 -2.58 22.89 -11.80
N ASP A 115 -1.90 21.91 -12.39
CA ASP A 115 -0.82 21.13 -11.80
C ASP A 115 0.29 22.05 -11.24
N ARG A 116 0.65 23.13 -11.96
CA ARG A 116 1.62 24.16 -11.51
C ARG A 116 1.33 24.86 -10.17
N GLN A 117 0.15 24.64 -9.60
CA GLN A 117 -0.26 25.19 -8.31
C GLN A 117 -0.25 24.12 -7.21
N GLN A 118 0.08 22.88 -7.55
CA GLN A 118 -0.11 21.70 -6.74
C GLN A 118 1.22 20.96 -6.60
N PRO A 119 2.01 21.24 -5.55
CA PRO A 119 3.34 20.63 -5.39
C PRO A 119 3.33 19.11 -5.15
N HIS A 120 2.15 18.49 -5.11
CA HIS A 120 1.92 17.05 -4.98
C HIS A 120 1.44 16.41 -6.30
N VAL A 121 1.39 17.18 -7.39
CA VAL A 121 0.99 16.78 -8.73
C VAL A 121 2.08 17.27 -9.68
N ILE A 122 2.49 16.44 -10.63
CA ILE A 122 3.41 16.86 -11.68
C ILE A 122 2.87 16.50 -13.05
N SER A 123 3.08 17.39 -14.03
CA SER A 123 2.91 17.05 -15.44
C SER A 123 4.04 17.59 -16.31
N LEU A 124 4.66 16.70 -17.10
CA LEU A 124 5.79 17.07 -17.95
C LEU A 124 5.98 16.10 -19.11
N PRO A 125 6.56 16.53 -20.24
CA PRO A 125 6.78 15.65 -21.38
C PRO A 125 7.59 14.40 -21.05
N THR A 126 7.28 13.29 -21.72
CA THR A 126 8.13 12.09 -21.74
C THR A 126 9.50 12.40 -22.35
N ALA A 127 10.46 11.49 -22.21
CA ALA A 127 11.80 11.70 -22.74
C ALA A 127 11.85 11.89 -24.27
N GLU A 128 10.88 11.31 -25.00
CA GLU A 128 10.72 11.49 -26.44
C GLU A 128 9.88 12.73 -26.80
N GLY A 129 9.17 13.32 -25.83
CA GLY A 129 8.39 14.55 -25.97
C GLY A 129 7.07 14.41 -26.74
N ASP A 130 6.59 13.18 -26.94
CA ASP A 130 5.37 12.85 -27.67
C ASP A 130 4.14 12.67 -26.77
N GLU A 131 4.36 12.39 -25.49
CA GLU A 131 3.34 12.21 -24.45
C GLU A 131 3.73 12.99 -23.18
N TYR A 132 2.83 13.05 -22.19
CA TYR A 132 3.10 13.64 -20.88
C TYR A 132 3.06 12.58 -19.78
N TRP A 133 4.04 12.65 -18.88
CA TRP A 133 3.97 12.09 -17.53
C TRP A 133 2.91 12.80 -16.71
N ASN A 134 2.20 12.03 -15.89
CA ASN A 134 1.41 12.55 -14.78
C ASN A 134 1.73 11.74 -13.54
N ALA A 135 2.09 12.39 -12.44
CA ALA A 135 2.21 11.71 -11.15
C ALA A 135 1.58 12.54 -10.03
N VAL A 136 0.81 11.86 -9.18
CA VAL A 136 0.12 12.45 -8.03
C VAL A 136 0.57 11.71 -6.78
N THR A 137 1.06 12.43 -5.78
CA THR A 137 1.44 11.85 -4.49
C THR A 137 0.37 12.11 -3.43
N THR A 138 0.55 11.49 -2.26
CA THR A 138 -0.33 11.69 -1.10
C THR A 138 -0.29 13.15 -0.65
N GLU A 139 -1.46 13.74 -0.38
CA GLU A 139 -1.56 15.14 0.01
C GLU A 139 -0.67 15.47 1.21
N GLY A 140 0.08 16.57 1.10
CA GLY A 140 1.10 17.02 2.06
C GLY A 140 2.45 16.31 1.97
N SER A 141 2.63 15.33 1.09
CA SER A 141 3.94 15.05 0.48
C SER A 141 4.11 15.94 -0.75
N VAL A 142 5.34 16.35 -1.05
CA VAL A 142 5.61 17.25 -2.19
C VAL A 142 6.75 16.75 -3.05
N PHE A 143 6.59 16.89 -4.36
CA PHE A 143 7.65 16.68 -5.33
C PHE A 143 8.64 17.83 -5.31
N GLN A 144 9.90 17.50 -5.59
CA GLN A 144 11.03 18.41 -5.71
C GLN A 144 12.04 17.85 -6.72
N GLN A 145 12.78 18.75 -7.38
CA GLN A 145 13.85 18.39 -8.32
C GLN A 145 13.40 17.42 -9.42
N VAL A 146 12.17 17.61 -9.90
CA VAL A 146 11.56 16.74 -10.90
C VAL A 146 12.25 16.92 -12.25
N SER A 147 12.59 15.81 -12.90
CA SER A 147 13.16 15.81 -14.24
C SER A 147 12.89 14.51 -14.98
N VAL A 148 12.83 14.59 -16.31
CA VAL A 148 12.71 13.43 -17.19
C VAL A 148 13.97 13.29 -18.03
N MET A 149 14.41 12.04 -18.23
CA MET A 149 15.58 11.72 -19.04
C MET A 149 15.35 10.46 -19.90
N PRO A 150 16.03 10.34 -21.06
CA PRO A 150 15.97 9.12 -21.85
C PRO A 150 16.41 7.90 -21.06
N ALA A 151 15.74 6.77 -21.27
CA ALA A 151 16.12 5.53 -20.62
C ALA A 151 17.46 5.00 -21.14
N PRO A 152 18.43 4.72 -20.26
CA PRO A 152 19.61 3.96 -20.62
C PRO A 152 19.21 2.60 -21.23
N SER A 153 20.13 1.97 -21.96
CA SER A 153 19.85 0.63 -22.50
C SER A 153 19.53 -0.35 -21.35
N PRO A 154 18.40 -1.07 -21.41
CA PRO A 154 18.06 -2.04 -20.38
C PRO A 154 19.11 -3.16 -20.30
N SER A 155 19.42 -3.59 -19.09
CA SER A 155 20.40 -4.66 -18.81
C SER A 155 19.95 -5.51 -17.63
N GLY A 156 20.65 -6.63 -17.39
CA GLY A 156 20.37 -7.49 -16.24
C GLY A 156 18.90 -7.93 -16.18
N GLY A 157 18.27 -7.73 -15.02
CA GLY A 157 16.86 -8.05 -14.78
C GLY A 157 15.85 -7.21 -15.58
N ALA A 158 16.29 -6.17 -16.27
CA ALA A 158 15.47 -5.34 -17.18
C ALA A 158 15.73 -5.63 -18.66
N ALA A 159 16.59 -6.58 -19.03
CA ALA A 159 17.00 -6.76 -20.43
C ALA A 159 15.86 -7.03 -21.43
N SER A 160 14.71 -7.56 -20.97
CA SER A 160 13.50 -7.76 -21.79
C SER A 160 12.46 -6.65 -21.65
N ALA A 161 12.72 -5.65 -20.81
CA ALA A 161 11.79 -4.55 -20.56
C ALA A 161 11.98 -3.42 -21.58
N GLN A 162 10.89 -2.70 -21.82
CA GLN A 162 10.86 -1.48 -22.63
C GLN A 162 10.38 -0.31 -21.78
N PHE A 163 10.97 0.87 -21.95
CA PHE A 163 10.67 2.06 -21.14
C PHE A 163 10.23 3.21 -22.06
N PRO A 164 9.00 3.15 -22.60
CA PRO A 164 8.53 4.10 -23.61
C PRO A 164 8.43 5.55 -23.10
N LEU A 165 8.29 5.74 -21.79
CA LEU A 165 8.18 7.08 -21.19
C LEU A 165 9.54 7.70 -20.79
N GLY A 166 10.63 6.92 -20.83
CA GLY A 166 11.92 7.31 -20.24
C GLY A 166 11.99 7.09 -18.72
N LEU A 167 12.89 7.81 -18.06
CA LEU A 167 13.06 7.82 -16.61
C LEU A 167 12.50 9.12 -16.05
N LEU A 168 11.78 9.01 -14.94
CA LEU A 168 11.40 10.12 -14.09
C LEU A 168 12.32 10.13 -12.87
N SER A 169 12.99 11.26 -12.61
CA SER A 169 13.79 11.51 -11.42
C SER A 169 13.13 12.60 -10.59
N TYR A 170 13.00 12.36 -9.29
CA TYR A 170 12.43 13.31 -8.35
C TYR A 170 12.89 13.02 -6.93
N GLN A 171 12.77 14.03 -6.07
CA GLN A 171 12.78 13.91 -4.63
C GLN A 171 11.34 14.02 -4.13
N LEU A 172 10.94 13.13 -3.24
CA LEU A 172 9.67 13.20 -2.56
C LEU A 172 9.90 13.59 -1.11
N ASN A 173 9.55 14.81 -0.76
CA ASN A 173 9.62 15.30 0.60
C ASN A 173 8.34 14.91 1.36
N MET A 174 8.51 14.12 2.43
CA MET A 174 7.46 13.49 3.24
C MET A 174 7.41 14.04 4.68
N VAL A 175 7.89 15.28 4.90
CA VAL A 175 8.15 15.86 6.24
C VAL A 175 6.96 15.79 7.22
N ASP A 176 5.71 15.77 6.75
CA ASP A 176 4.53 15.68 7.61
C ASP A 176 3.89 14.26 7.71
N TYR A 177 4.40 13.26 6.98
CA TYR A 177 3.82 11.91 6.88
C TYR A 177 4.85 10.77 7.12
N PRO A 178 5.14 10.42 8.38
CA PRO A 178 6.35 9.68 8.73
C PRO A 178 6.30 8.15 8.56
N GLU A 179 5.40 7.58 7.73
CA GLU A 179 5.35 6.11 7.57
C GLU A 179 5.34 5.59 6.13
N SER A 180 4.61 6.24 5.21
CA SER A 180 4.59 5.89 3.78
C SER A 180 3.79 6.92 2.97
N ALA A 181 4.12 7.09 1.69
CA ALA A 181 3.33 7.84 0.70
C ALA A 181 3.02 6.95 -0.50
N THR A 182 1.94 7.23 -1.22
CA THR A 182 1.65 6.59 -2.51
C THR A 182 1.79 7.59 -3.63
N VAL A 183 2.58 7.25 -4.65
CA VAL A 183 2.66 7.98 -5.92
C VAL A 183 1.86 7.22 -6.97
N SER A 184 0.77 7.81 -7.42
CA SER A 184 -0.02 7.34 -8.56
C SER A 184 0.56 7.90 -9.84
N ILE A 185 0.91 7.03 -10.77
CA ILE A 185 1.55 7.35 -12.05
C ILE A 185 0.56 7.03 -13.17
N SER A 186 0.37 7.99 -14.06
CA SER A 186 -0.35 7.84 -15.32
C SER A 186 0.37 8.62 -16.42
N HIS A 187 -0.12 8.54 -17.66
CA HIS A 187 0.44 9.29 -18.79
C HIS A 187 -0.65 9.61 -19.79
N SER A 188 -0.40 10.60 -20.66
CA SER A 188 -1.38 11.03 -21.68
C SER A 188 -1.49 10.10 -22.90
N GLY A 189 -0.74 9.00 -22.88
CA GLY A 189 -0.46 8.17 -24.03
C GLY A 189 -1.28 6.90 -24.15
N SER A 190 -0.78 5.99 -25.01
CA SER A 190 -1.35 4.64 -25.17
C SER A 190 -0.36 3.49 -24.90
N ALA A 191 0.86 3.81 -24.45
CA ALA A 191 1.80 2.80 -23.99
C ALA A 191 1.20 1.91 -22.89
N ASN A 192 1.35 0.59 -23.03
CA ASN A 192 1.02 -0.34 -21.96
C ASN A 192 2.16 -0.39 -20.94
N LEU A 193 1.89 -0.04 -19.69
CA LEU A 193 2.88 -0.06 -18.62
C LEU A 193 2.49 -1.13 -17.59
N ASN A 194 3.20 -2.24 -17.58
CA ASN A 194 2.85 -3.43 -16.78
C ASN A 194 3.97 -3.87 -15.82
N THR A 195 5.03 -3.07 -15.71
CA THR A 195 6.10 -3.26 -14.74
C THR A 195 6.72 -1.93 -14.34
N TYR A 196 7.40 -1.91 -13.20
CA TYR A 196 8.09 -0.74 -12.65
C TYR A 196 9.52 -1.10 -12.29
N TYR A 197 10.44 -0.23 -12.66
CA TYR A 197 11.86 -0.37 -12.34
C TYR A 197 12.39 0.90 -11.71
N GLN A 198 13.42 0.73 -10.89
CA GLN A 198 14.31 1.80 -10.47
C GLN A 198 15.64 1.69 -11.19
N TYR A 199 16.28 2.85 -11.37
CA TYR A 199 17.57 2.97 -12.00
C TYR A 199 18.58 3.65 -11.06
N ASP A 200 19.63 2.93 -10.66
CA ASP A 200 20.69 3.44 -9.80
C ASP A 200 22.08 3.03 -10.31
N MET A 201 22.85 4.00 -10.80
CA MET A 201 24.21 3.78 -11.32
C MET A 201 25.25 3.42 -10.24
N ALA A 202 24.95 3.68 -8.96
CA ALA A 202 25.86 3.32 -7.87
C ALA A 202 25.87 1.80 -7.58
N GLN A 203 24.85 1.07 -8.06
CA GLN A 203 24.69 -0.36 -7.88
C GLN A 203 25.43 -1.15 -8.97
N GLY A 204 25.84 -2.38 -8.65
CA GLY A 204 26.47 -3.29 -9.63
C GLY A 204 25.53 -3.74 -10.75
N GLU A 205 24.23 -3.86 -10.45
CA GLU A 205 23.14 -4.04 -11.42
C GLU A 205 22.23 -2.82 -11.32
N PRO A 206 22.29 -1.88 -12.28
CA PRO A 206 21.66 -0.58 -12.10
C PRO A 206 20.14 -0.61 -12.27
N TRP A 207 19.62 -1.64 -12.93
CA TRP A 207 18.19 -1.83 -13.13
C TRP A 207 17.62 -2.79 -12.10
N GLN A 208 16.73 -2.29 -11.23
CA GLN A 208 16.08 -3.09 -10.21
C GLN A 208 14.57 -3.06 -10.40
N ARG A 209 13.95 -4.24 -10.54
CA ARG A 209 12.49 -4.35 -10.67
C ARG A 209 11.84 -4.16 -9.31
N PHE A 210 10.85 -3.28 -9.23
CA PHE A 210 10.31 -2.84 -7.94
C PHE A 210 8.77 -2.91 -7.90
N MET A 211 8.25 -4.14 -7.91
CA MET A 211 6.81 -4.45 -7.84
C MET A 211 6.43 -4.90 -6.40
N SER A 212 5.30 -4.43 -5.88
CA SER A 212 4.86 -4.68 -4.50
C SER A 212 4.40 -6.12 -4.27
N GLY A 213 5.12 -6.91 -3.47
CA GLY A 213 4.63 -8.23 -3.01
C GLY A 213 3.61 -8.13 -1.87
N THR A 214 4.01 -7.53 -0.74
CA THR A 214 3.15 -7.26 0.43
C THR A 214 3.62 -6.02 1.20
N GLY A 215 3.98 -4.93 0.51
CA GLY A 215 4.60 -3.75 1.13
C GLY A 215 4.97 -2.65 0.12
N VAL A 216 6.13 -2.03 0.32
CA VAL A 216 6.70 -0.98 -0.56
C VAL A 216 6.88 -1.53 -1.98
N GLY A 217 6.50 -0.76 -3.00
CA GLY A 217 6.65 -1.11 -4.41
C GLY A 217 5.46 -0.73 -5.28
N ALA A 218 5.58 -1.00 -6.57
CA ALA A 218 4.56 -0.67 -7.55
C ALA A 218 3.47 -1.74 -7.66
N ALA A 219 2.24 -1.28 -7.79
CA ALA A 219 1.09 -2.03 -8.26
C ALA A 219 0.50 -1.37 -9.51
N VAL A 220 0.30 -2.14 -10.58
CA VAL A 220 -0.28 -1.69 -11.85
C VAL A 220 -1.76 -2.02 -11.85
N PHE A 221 -2.60 -1.03 -12.15
CA PHE A 221 -4.03 -1.14 -12.39
C PHE A 221 -4.34 -0.92 -13.87
N ALA A 222 -5.61 -0.97 -14.24
CA ALA A 222 -6.03 -0.83 -15.64
C ALA A 222 -5.77 0.58 -16.21
N ASP A 223 -5.73 1.60 -15.35
CA ASP A 223 -5.70 3.02 -15.70
C ASP A 223 -4.50 3.78 -15.12
N HIS A 224 -3.88 3.27 -14.05
CA HIS A 224 -2.73 3.90 -13.41
C HIS A 224 -1.82 2.86 -12.75
N MET A 225 -0.63 3.30 -12.33
CA MET A 225 0.28 2.52 -11.49
C MET A 225 0.46 3.22 -10.15
N ALA A 226 0.17 2.55 -9.04
CA ALA A 226 0.38 3.07 -7.70
C ALA A 226 1.69 2.54 -7.12
N VAL A 227 2.56 3.43 -6.65
CA VAL A 227 3.84 3.09 -6.04
C VAL A 227 3.79 3.45 -4.57
N LEU A 228 3.77 2.45 -3.70
CA LEU A 228 3.90 2.68 -2.26
C LEU A 228 5.38 2.93 -1.94
N ILE A 229 5.65 4.06 -1.32
CA ILE A 229 6.97 4.59 -1.00
C ILE A 229 7.10 4.72 0.52
N LYS A 230 8.30 4.47 1.03
CA LYS A 230 8.65 4.69 2.42
C LYS A 230 10.09 5.19 2.52
N ASP A 231 10.27 6.24 3.31
CA ASP A 231 11.57 6.83 3.65
C ASP A 231 12.52 5.79 4.28
N GLY A 232 13.73 5.68 3.76
CA GLY A 232 14.74 4.68 4.11
C GLY A 232 14.45 3.24 3.69
N ALA A 233 13.37 2.97 2.95
CA ALA A 233 13.15 1.66 2.34
C ALA A 233 14.00 1.51 1.06
N PRO A 234 14.14 0.30 0.48
CA PRO A 234 14.98 0.10 -0.72
C PRO A 234 14.59 0.90 -1.98
N ILE A 235 13.38 1.49 -2.00
CA ILE A 235 12.94 2.45 -3.03
C ILE A 235 13.74 3.76 -2.95
N ASP A 236 14.27 4.07 -1.77
CA ASP A 236 15.01 5.30 -1.48
C ASP A 236 16.49 5.11 -1.82
N GLN A 237 16.99 5.89 -2.79
CA GLN A 237 18.33 5.66 -3.33
C GLN A 237 19.47 5.95 -2.36
N ASP A 238 19.29 6.88 -1.42
CA ASP A 238 20.30 7.13 -0.38
C ASP A 238 20.09 6.26 0.86
N GLY A 239 18.90 5.65 1.00
CA GLY A 239 18.51 4.79 2.11
C GLY A 239 18.51 5.50 3.47
N ALA A 240 18.53 6.82 3.50
CA ALA A 240 18.45 7.61 4.72
C ALA A 240 17.01 7.60 5.27
N THR A 241 16.82 7.96 6.53
CA THR A 241 15.48 8.24 7.07
C THR A 241 15.49 9.69 7.50
N ASP A 242 15.36 10.58 6.52
CA ASP A 242 15.51 12.03 6.68
C ASP A 242 14.28 12.82 6.20
N GLY A 243 13.21 12.12 5.82
CA GLY A 243 11.99 12.70 5.29
C GLY A 243 12.06 13.05 3.80
N VAL A 244 13.12 12.70 3.07
CA VAL A 244 13.25 12.94 1.64
C VAL A 244 13.62 11.65 0.92
N VAL A 245 12.71 11.15 0.08
CA VAL A 245 12.97 9.94 -0.71
C VAL A 245 13.51 10.32 -2.08
N GLN A 246 14.69 9.83 -2.43
CA GLN A 246 15.30 10.04 -3.75
C GLN A 246 14.95 8.90 -4.69
N ILE A 247 14.29 9.22 -5.82
CA ILE A 247 13.82 8.20 -6.77
C ILE A 247 14.24 8.56 -8.19
N VAL A 248 14.78 7.56 -8.89
CA VAL A 248 14.86 7.53 -10.35
C VAL A 248 14.17 6.26 -10.81
N SER A 249 13.06 6.41 -11.53
CA SER A 249 12.18 5.29 -11.88
C SER A 249 11.77 5.26 -13.34
N ALA A 250 11.36 4.08 -13.78
CA ALA A 250 10.94 3.80 -15.15
C ALA A 250 9.82 2.74 -15.15
N PRO A 251 8.56 3.18 -15.16
CA PRO A 251 7.45 2.41 -15.70
C PRO A 251 7.76 1.86 -17.09
N GLY A 252 7.43 0.59 -17.30
CA GLY A 252 7.79 -0.10 -18.53
C GLY A 252 6.86 -1.25 -18.87
N PHE A 253 7.21 -1.91 -19.96
CA PHE A 253 6.49 -3.03 -20.54
C PHE A 253 7.36 -4.29 -20.56
N VAL A 254 6.75 -5.43 -20.22
CA VAL A 254 7.28 -6.79 -20.43
C VAL A 254 6.19 -7.70 -20.99
N ASP A 255 6.58 -8.71 -21.79
CA ASP A 255 5.64 -9.62 -22.45
C ASP A 255 4.89 -10.56 -21.48
N ASN A 256 5.49 -10.91 -20.33
CA ASN A 256 4.92 -11.86 -19.36
C ASN A 256 4.75 -11.22 -17.98
N PRO A 257 3.87 -10.21 -17.83
CA PRO A 257 3.78 -9.44 -16.60
C PRO A 257 3.16 -10.21 -15.43
N TRP A 258 2.36 -11.23 -15.72
CA TRP A 258 1.64 -12.07 -14.75
C TRP A 258 2.47 -13.23 -14.18
N ARG A 259 3.73 -13.36 -14.60
CA ARG A 259 4.63 -14.40 -14.11
C ARG A 259 5.74 -13.78 -13.29
N ASN A 260 6.02 -14.34 -12.13
CA ASN A 260 7.16 -13.89 -11.33
C ASN A 260 8.47 -14.26 -12.06
N PRO A 261 9.29 -13.28 -12.47
CA PRO A 261 10.51 -13.53 -13.24
C PRO A 261 11.64 -14.08 -12.38
N VAL A 262 11.60 -13.85 -11.06
CA VAL A 262 12.62 -14.35 -10.13
C VAL A 262 12.29 -15.79 -9.76
N ARG A 263 11.04 -16.04 -9.35
CA ARG A 263 10.60 -17.35 -8.90
C ARG A 263 9.12 -17.55 -9.19
N ARG A 264 8.81 -18.21 -10.32
CA ARG A 264 7.43 -18.35 -10.82
C ARG A 264 6.43 -18.93 -9.81
N GLU A 265 6.88 -19.79 -8.89
CA GLU A 265 6.01 -20.40 -7.88
C GLU A 265 5.68 -19.48 -6.69
N ASP A 266 6.40 -18.37 -6.54
CA ASP A 266 6.19 -17.34 -5.53
C ASP A 266 5.26 -16.27 -6.14
N VAL A 267 3.96 -16.44 -5.89
CA VAL A 267 2.88 -15.71 -6.55
C VAL A 267 2.69 -14.33 -5.90
N ASN A 268 2.91 -14.22 -4.59
CA ASN A 268 2.83 -12.95 -3.87
C ASN A 268 4.18 -12.22 -3.77
N ASN A 269 5.27 -12.79 -4.30
CA ASN A 269 6.60 -12.18 -4.32
C ASN A 269 7.15 -11.87 -2.93
N ASP A 270 6.84 -12.70 -1.93
CA ASP A 270 7.34 -12.54 -0.56
C ASP A 270 8.69 -13.24 -0.33
N SER A 271 9.34 -13.69 -1.42
CA SER A 271 10.59 -14.47 -1.46
C SER A 271 10.45 -15.91 -0.94
N GLN A 272 9.26 -16.34 -0.55
CA GLN A 272 8.97 -17.70 -0.12
C GLN A 272 7.92 -18.33 -1.03
N VAL A 273 7.99 -19.66 -1.15
CA VAL A 273 6.89 -20.42 -1.77
C VAL A 273 6.21 -21.18 -0.65
N SER A 274 4.96 -20.84 -0.39
CA SER A 274 4.15 -21.40 0.70
C SER A 274 2.73 -21.69 0.21
N PRO A 275 1.87 -22.33 1.03
CA PRO A 275 0.49 -22.59 0.65
C PRO A 275 -0.32 -21.33 0.28
N ILE A 276 0.12 -20.13 0.67
CA ILE A 276 -0.53 -18.87 0.30
C ILE A 276 -0.48 -18.66 -1.22
N ASP A 277 0.61 -19.04 -1.89
CA ASP A 277 0.80 -18.86 -3.34
C ASP A 277 -0.24 -19.66 -4.13
N ALA A 278 -0.46 -20.92 -3.72
CA ALA A 278 -1.49 -21.76 -4.33
C ALA A 278 -2.89 -21.20 -4.06
N LEU A 279 -3.14 -20.69 -2.84
CA LEU A 279 -4.44 -20.13 -2.46
C LEU A 279 -4.77 -18.86 -3.27
N LEU A 280 -3.78 -18.02 -3.56
CA LEU A 280 -3.96 -16.81 -4.38
C LEU A 280 -4.43 -17.16 -5.80
N VAL A 281 -3.79 -18.14 -6.44
CA VAL A 281 -4.20 -18.60 -7.77
C VAL A 281 -5.60 -19.25 -7.74
N ILE A 282 -5.88 -20.09 -6.75
CA ILE A 282 -7.21 -20.70 -6.57
C ILE A 282 -8.29 -19.62 -6.39
N ASN A 283 -8.02 -18.60 -5.58
CA ASN A 283 -8.96 -17.50 -5.36
C ASN A 283 -9.16 -16.70 -6.64
N ALA A 284 -8.10 -16.41 -7.40
CA ALA A 284 -8.22 -15.72 -8.69
C ALA A 284 -9.09 -16.49 -9.69
N ILE A 285 -8.93 -17.82 -9.77
CA ILE A 285 -9.78 -18.68 -10.62
C ILE A 285 -11.23 -18.67 -10.13
N ASN A 286 -11.48 -18.75 -8.82
CA ASN A 286 -12.84 -18.76 -8.29
C ASN A 286 -13.57 -17.42 -8.44
N LEU A 287 -12.83 -16.31 -8.47
CA LEU A 287 -13.39 -14.97 -8.65
C LEU A 287 -13.75 -14.71 -10.13
N ASP A 288 -12.84 -15.01 -11.05
CA ASP A 288 -12.93 -14.56 -12.44
C ASP A 288 -13.04 -15.69 -13.47
N SER A 289 -13.07 -16.95 -13.00
CA SER A 289 -12.90 -18.15 -13.83
C SER A 289 -11.52 -18.23 -14.52
N ALA A 290 -11.24 -19.41 -15.09
CA ALA A 290 -10.09 -19.57 -15.97
C ALA A 290 -10.27 -18.72 -17.23
N ARG A 291 -9.23 -17.98 -17.62
CA ARG A 291 -9.28 -17.02 -18.73
C ARG A 291 -7.89 -16.72 -19.29
N PRO A 292 -7.78 -16.28 -20.56
CA PRO A 292 -6.57 -15.65 -21.05
C PRO A 292 -6.23 -14.41 -20.23
N LEU A 293 -4.95 -14.21 -19.97
CA LEU A 293 -4.41 -12.99 -19.38
C LEU A 293 -3.92 -12.11 -20.54
N GLY A 294 -4.25 -10.81 -20.50
CA GLY A 294 -3.78 -9.84 -21.48
C GLY A 294 -2.49 -9.17 -21.00
N ASP A 295 -1.95 -8.19 -21.71
CA ASP A 295 -0.72 -7.52 -21.26
C ASP A 295 -0.95 -6.50 -20.13
N MET A 296 -2.21 -6.12 -19.90
CA MET A 296 -2.64 -5.16 -18.89
C MET A 296 -3.72 -5.76 -17.98
N PRO A 297 -3.79 -5.34 -16.70
CA PRO A 297 -4.90 -5.68 -15.82
C PRO A 297 -6.23 -5.13 -16.33
N THR A 298 -7.31 -5.78 -15.94
CA THR A 298 -8.68 -5.33 -16.23
C THR A 298 -9.53 -5.37 -14.96
N GLY A 299 -10.47 -4.43 -14.83
CA GLY A 299 -11.36 -4.39 -13.66
C GLY A 299 -10.61 -4.09 -12.37
N SER A 300 -10.85 -4.87 -11.31
CA SER A 300 -10.21 -4.67 -10.00
C SER A 300 -8.92 -5.46 -9.79
N THR A 301 -8.39 -6.11 -10.83
CA THR A 301 -7.11 -6.83 -10.74
C THR A 301 -5.94 -5.84 -10.82
N SER A 302 -4.86 -6.14 -10.11
CA SER A 302 -3.59 -5.42 -10.24
C SER A 302 -2.40 -6.38 -10.40
N ILE A 303 -1.30 -5.87 -10.96
CA ILE A 303 0.01 -6.55 -10.96
C ILE A 303 0.87 -5.89 -9.87
N PRO A 304 1.59 -6.63 -9.01
CA PRO A 304 1.79 -8.05 -9.13
C PRO A 304 0.69 -8.85 -8.39
N GLY A 305 -0.02 -9.65 -9.18
CA GLY A 305 -0.54 -10.94 -8.76
C GLY A 305 0.03 -11.92 -9.76
N TYR A 306 1.13 -12.58 -9.44
CA TYR A 306 1.86 -13.43 -10.40
C TYR A 306 1.15 -14.77 -10.63
N ILE A 307 -0.11 -14.69 -11.05
CA ILE A 307 -1.07 -15.78 -11.10
C ILE A 307 -0.86 -16.72 -12.31
N ASP A 308 -0.05 -16.31 -13.28
CA ASP A 308 0.39 -17.15 -14.40
C ASP A 308 1.72 -17.82 -14.06
N VAL A 309 1.65 -18.90 -13.30
CA VAL A 309 2.81 -19.66 -12.87
C VAL A 309 3.39 -20.46 -14.04
N SER A 310 2.54 -20.89 -14.97
CA SER A 310 2.92 -21.67 -16.14
C SER A 310 3.64 -20.84 -17.21
N GLY A 311 3.33 -19.55 -17.30
CA GLY A 311 3.83 -18.63 -18.32
C GLY A 311 3.18 -18.83 -19.68
N ASP A 312 1.97 -19.38 -19.73
CA ASP A 312 1.21 -19.58 -20.97
C ASP A 312 0.24 -18.43 -21.29
N ASN A 313 0.33 -17.35 -20.51
CA ASN A 313 -0.51 -16.16 -20.58
C ASN A 313 -2.00 -16.48 -20.37
N SER A 314 -2.29 -17.47 -19.53
CA SER A 314 -3.65 -17.84 -19.14
C SER A 314 -3.70 -18.16 -17.66
N LEU A 315 -4.74 -17.68 -16.98
CA LEU A 315 -5.08 -18.17 -15.65
C LEU A 315 -5.86 -19.47 -15.78
N SER A 316 -5.30 -20.59 -15.30
CA SER A 316 -5.99 -21.88 -15.32
C SER A 316 -5.57 -22.80 -14.17
N PRO A 317 -6.24 -23.96 -13.98
CA PRO A 317 -5.85 -24.91 -12.94
C PRO A 317 -4.40 -25.45 -13.07
N ILE A 318 -3.75 -25.29 -14.23
CA ILE A 318 -2.33 -25.66 -14.40
C ILE A 318 -1.41 -24.84 -13.48
N ASP A 319 -1.73 -23.56 -13.26
CA ASP A 319 -0.93 -22.65 -12.45
C ASP A 319 -0.92 -23.10 -10.99
N VAL A 320 -2.10 -23.49 -10.47
CA VAL A 320 -2.25 -24.09 -9.14
C VAL A 320 -1.45 -25.38 -9.03
N ALA A 321 -1.53 -26.25 -10.05
CA ALA A 321 -0.87 -27.55 -10.04
C ALA A 321 0.66 -27.43 -9.96
N ILE A 322 1.25 -26.41 -10.60
CA ILE A 322 2.70 -26.16 -10.52
C ILE A 322 3.12 -25.80 -9.09
N VAL A 323 2.41 -24.86 -8.44
CA VAL A 323 2.73 -24.45 -7.05
C VAL A 323 2.59 -25.61 -6.08
N VAL A 324 1.49 -26.36 -6.15
CA VAL A 324 1.23 -27.50 -5.25
C VAL A 324 2.26 -28.61 -5.46
N THR A 325 2.65 -28.87 -6.72
CA THR A 325 3.70 -29.84 -7.03
C THR A 325 5.04 -29.39 -6.43
N PHE A 326 5.38 -28.10 -6.53
CA PHE A 326 6.57 -27.56 -5.88
C PHE A 326 6.53 -27.77 -4.36
N LEU A 327 5.42 -27.47 -3.69
CA LEU A 327 5.28 -27.64 -2.24
C LEU A 327 5.42 -29.10 -1.81
N ASN A 328 4.84 -30.05 -2.57
CA ASN A 328 4.88 -31.48 -2.26
C ASN A 328 6.23 -32.16 -2.58
N THR A 329 7.10 -31.51 -3.35
CA THR A 329 8.42 -32.04 -3.73
C THR A 329 9.56 -31.54 -2.85
N ARG A 330 9.27 -30.64 -1.89
CA ARG A 330 10.25 -30.21 -0.88
C ARG A 330 10.49 -31.37 0.10
N PRO A 331 11.74 -31.87 0.27
CA PRO A 331 12.06 -32.72 1.39
C PRO A 331 11.70 -31.96 2.68
N LEU A 332 10.93 -32.60 3.56
CA LEU A 332 10.76 -32.12 4.94
C LEU A 332 12.16 -31.85 5.49
N GLY A 333 12.39 -30.63 5.96
CA GLY A 333 13.73 -30.14 6.30
C GLY A 333 14.55 -31.13 7.12
N GLU A 334 15.82 -31.25 6.74
CA GLU A 334 16.88 -31.82 7.58
C GLU A 334 16.97 -30.99 8.86
N GLY A 335 16.22 -31.41 9.88
CA GLY A 335 16.42 -30.96 11.25
C GLY A 335 17.61 -31.70 11.83
N GLU A 336 18.75 -31.03 11.94
CA GLU A 336 19.79 -31.44 12.88
C GLU A 336 19.23 -31.38 14.31
N SER A 337 19.15 -32.54 14.95
CA SER A 337 19.43 -32.63 16.37
C SER A 337 20.18 -33.93 16.60
N ALA A 338 21.47 -33.78 16.86
CA ALA A 338 22.25 -34.81 17.53
C ALA A 338 21.60 -35.09 18.88
N ASP A 339 21.05 -36.28 19.05
CA ASP A 339 21.26 -37.04 20.27
C ASP A 339 21.17 -38.52 19.97
N SER A 340 22.28 -39.18 20.25
CA SER A 340 22.49 -40.61 20.14
C SER A 340 21.69 -41.35 21.21
N GLU A 341 20.78 -42.23 20.80
CA GLU A 341 20.61 -43.50 21.50
C GLU A 341 20.37 -44.65 20.52
N SER A 342 21.29 -45.60 20.62
CA SER A 342 21.37 -46.84 19.89
C SER A 342 20.38 -47.86 20.47
N VAL A 343 19.39 -48.28 19.69
CA VAL A 343 18.83 -49.64 19.85
C VAL A 343 18.64 -50.28 18.49
N ASN A 344 19.51 -51.26 18.27
CA ASN A 344 19.53 -52.20 17.17
C ASN A 344 18.33 -53.15 17.27
N SER A 345 17.62 -53.41 16.17
CA SER A 345 17.50 -54.76 15.57
C SER A 345 16.22 -54.97 14.73
N ALA A 346 16.46 -55.66 13.60
CA ALA A 346 15.54 -56.52 12.85
C ALA A 346 14.56 -55.88 11.84
N ASN A 347 15.06 -55.78 10.61
CA ASN A 347 14.29 -56.03 9.38
C ASN A 347 13.74 -57.48 9.40
N PRO A 348 12.60 -57.78 8.76
CA PRO A 348 12.74 -58.33 7.42
C PRO A 348 11.73 -57.80 6.39
N THR A 349 12.27 -57.61 5.20
CA THR A 349 11.62 -57.49 3.90
C THR A 349 10.79 -58.73 3.53
N PHE A 350 9.63 -58.53 2.88
CA PHE A 350 9.14 -59.43 1.81
C PHE A 350 8.34 -58.66 0.75
N ALA A 351 8.44 -59.20 -0.47
CA ALA A 351 8.25 -58.58 -1.77
C ALA A 351 6.82 -58.70 -2.36
N THR A 352 6.57 -57.82 -3.34
CA THR A 352 5.79 -58.00 -4.60
C THR A 352 4.31 -58.45 -4.54
N ALA A 353 3.40 -57.58 -5.01
CA ALA A 353 2.61 -57.76 -6.24
C ALA A 353 1.47 -56.72 -6.38
N SER A 354 1.33 -56.15 -7.58
CA SER A 354 0.06 -55.67 -8.17
C SER A 354 -0.29 -56.62 -9.34
N PRO A 355 -1.51 -56.65 -9.91
CA PRO A 355 -2.69 -55.79 -9.67
C PRO A 355 -4.02 -56.57 -9.50
N ALA A 356 -5.09 -55.91 -9.02
CA ALA A 356 -6.46 -56.14 -9.49
C ALA A 356 -7.38 -54.99 -9.03
N LEU A 357 -8.11 -54.43 -10.00
CA LEU A 357 -9.14 -53.42 -9.80
C LEU A 357 -10.35 -53.97 -9.04
N GLU A 358 -10.86 -53.23 -8.06
CA GLU A 358 -12.29 -53.25 -7.73
C GLU A 358 -12.74 -51.84 -7.31
N VAL A 359 -13.81 -51.38 -7.95
CA VAL A 359 -14.38 -50.03 -7.85
C VAL A 359 -15.40 -49.99 -6.72
N ALA A 360 -15.28 -49.05 -5.77
CA ALA A 360 -16.39 -48.34 -5.13
C ALA A 360 -15.89 -47.34 -4.07
N GLY A 361 -16.46 -46.13 -4.06
CA GLY A 361 -16.76 -45.43 -2.80
C GLY A 361 -15.76 -44.41 -2.25
N ASN A 362 -15.83 -43.18 -2.75
CA ASN A 362 -15.73 -41.90 -2.03
C ASN A 362 -15.59 -41.94 -0.48
N GLN A 363 -14.60 -41.22 0.08
CA GLN A 363 -14.73 -40.12 1.07
C GLN A 363 -13.36 -39.70 1.67
N GLU A 364 -13.25 -38.41 1.96
CA GLU A 364 -12.10 -37.65 2.47
C GLU A 364 -11.76 -37.95 3.94
N THR A 365 -10.51 -37.70 4.36
CA THR A 365 -10.16 -37.54 5.79
C THR A 365 -9.09 -36.46 5.95
N LEU A 366 -9.48 -35.37 6.59
CA LEU A 366 -8.70 -34.20 6.97
C LEU A 366 -8.30 -34.33 8.45
N ILE A 367 -7.01 -34.17 8.78
CA ILE A 367 -6.48 -34.14 10.16
C ILE A 367 -6.05 -32.70 10.46
N VAL A 368 -6.61 -32.09 11.52
CA VAL A 368 -6.23 -30.76 12.01
C VAL A 368 -5.78 -30.86 13.48
N LEU A 369 -4.60 -30.31 13.80
CA LEU A 369 -4.10 -30.11 15.17
C LEU A 369 -4.17 -28.62 15.53
N PRO A 370 -4.53 -28.25 16.78
CA PRO A 370 -4.63 -26.85 17.19
C PRO A 370 -3.28 -26.32 17.70
N LEU A 371 -2.93 -25.07 17.35
CA LEU A 371 -1.89 -24.31 18.05
C LEU A 371 -2.54 -23.22 18.91
N VAL A 372 -2.24 -23.26 20.20
CA VAL A 372 -2.59 -22.26 21.22
C VAL A 372 -1.41 -21.30 21.40
N ARG A 373 -1.69 -19.99 21.50
CA ARG A 373 -1.01 -19.00 22.37
C ARG A 373 -1.81 -17.69 22.38
N SER A 374 -2.50 -17.39 23.48
CA SER A 374 -2.12 -16.44 24.55
C SER A 374 -2.16 -14.96 24.13
N VAL A 375 -3.17 -14.24 24.61
CA VAL A 375 -3.12 -12.78 24.78
C VAL A 375 -3.56 -12.46 26.21
N LEU A 376 -2.67 -11.82 26.97
CA LEU A 376 -2.97 -11.13 28.22
C LEU A 376 -3.49 -9.74 27.87
N ASN A 377 -4.61 -9.30 28.45
CA ASN A 377 -4.86 -7.87 28.61
C ASN A 377 -5.52 -7.55 29.96
N LYS A 378 -5.15 -6.38 30.52
CA LYS A 378 -5.51 -5.90 31.86
C LYS A 378 -7.00 -5.56 31.97
N SER A 379 -7.64 -6.06 33.02
CA SER A 379 -8.65 -5.29 33.77
C SER A 379 -8.57 -5.65 35.26
N SER A 380 -8.51 -4.63 36.10
CA SER A 380 -8.35 -4.66 37.55
C SER A 380 -9.53 -5.31 38.31
N ALA A 381 -9.19 -6.05 39.39
CA ALA A 381 -9.96 -6.41 40.60
C ALA A 381 -11.34 -7.11 40.43
N SER A 382 -11.75 -8.13 41.18
CA SER A 382 -11.46 -8.58 42.55
C SER A 382 -11.84 -10.05 42.73
N GLU A 383 -11.17 -10.72 43.69
CA GLU A 383 -11.56 -11.86 44.56
C GLU A 383 -12.76 -12.77 44.15
N VAL A 384 -12.71 -14.10 44.28
CA VAL A 384 -12.74 -14.82 45.57
C VAL A 384 -12.39 -16.31 45.34
N LYS A 385 -11.63 -16.86 46.30
CA LYS A 385 -11.30 -18.29 46.51
C LYS A 385 -12.54 -19.17 46.70
N SER A 386 -12.52 -20.40 46.18
CA SER A 386 -13.12 -21.54 46.88
C SER A 386 -12.56 -22.87 46.38
N SER A 387 -11.88 -23.55 47.31
CA SER A 387 -11.46 -24.94 47.29
C SER A 387 -12.64 -25.88 47.55
N ALA A 388 -12.72 -27.01 46.85
CA ALA A 388 -13.21 -28.26 47.45
C ALA A 388 -12.74 -29.49 46.67
N HIS A 389 -12.01 -30.33 47.40
CA HIS A 389 -11.65 -31.71 47.14
C HIS A 389 -12.89 -32.60 47.36
N THR A 390 -13.10 -33.65 46.56
CA THR A 390 -13.43 -35.03 47.03
C THR A 390 -13.53 -36.04 45.87
N ASN A 391 -12.94 -37.21 46.12
CA ASN A 391 -12.94 -38.47 45.35
C ASN A 391 -14.37 -39.04 45.16
N ASP A 392 -14.64 -39.83 44.12
CA ASP A 392 -14.48 -41.31 44.11
C ASP A 392 -15.27 -42.04 42.97
N ILE A 393 -14.60 -43.03 42.38
CA ILE A 393 -14.99 -44.29 41.71
C ILE A 393 -16.36 -44.47 41.00
N GLY A 394 -16.31 -44.95 39.73
CA GLY A 394 -16.95 -46.25 39.38
C GLY A 394 -18.02 -46.35 38.27
N SER A 395 -17.56 -46.61 37.04
CA SER A 395 -18.14 -47.53 36.03
C SER A 395 -19.56 -47.37 35.43
N SER A 396 -19.59 -47.53 34.10
CA SER A 396 -20.71 -47.91 33.21
C SER A 396 -21.62 -46.78 32.67
N ALA A 397 -21.32 -46.28 31.46
CA ALA A 397 -22.29 -45.81 30.46
C ALA A 397 -21.59 -45.25 29.19
N ALA A 398 -20.77 -46.06 28.51
CA ALA A 398 -20.12 -45.66 27.26
C ALA A 398 -20.56 -46.55 26.09
N SER A 399 -21.88 -46.61 25.79
CA SER A 399 -22.35 -47.25 24.55
C SER A 399 -23.74 -46.82 24.02
N ARG A 400 -24.37 -45.73 24.49
CA ARG A 400 -25.73 -45.34 24.04
C ARG A 400 -26.03 -43.84 23.88
N SER A 401 -25.04 -42.99 23.56
CA SER A 401 -25.27 -41.55 23.33
C SER A 401 -24.54 -40.96 22.09
N LEU A 402 -24.09 -41.80 21.16
CA LEU A 402 -23.36 -41.36 19.96
C LEU A 402 -24.20 -41.23 18.67
N VAL A 403 -25.51 -41.50 18.73
CA VAL A 403 -26.39 -41.44 17.55
C VAL A 403 -27.39 -40.27 17.58
N ASP A 404 -27.59 -39.61 18.73
CA ASP A 404 -28.50 -38.45 18.84
C ASP A 404 -27.81 -37.09 19.03
N ARG A 405 -26.46 -37.04 19.10
CA ARG A 405 -25.69 -35.77 19.13
C ARG A 405 -25.10 -35.35 17.78
N THR A 406 -25.22 -36.18 16.75
CA THR A 406 -24.73 -35.90 15.39
C THR A 406 -25.75 -35.21 14.49
N ARG A 407 -26.98 -34.95 14.97
CA ARG A 407 -28.02 -34.25 14.20
C ARG A 407 -28.24 -32.77 14.56
N THR A 408 -27.69 -32.29 15.68
CA THR A 408 -27.84 -30.89 16.11
C THR A 408 -26.57 -30.05 15.90
N PHE A 409 -25.43 -30.68 15.54
CA PHE A 409 -24.17 -29.96 15.33
C PHE A 409 -23.95 -29.48 13.88
N SER A 410 -24.55 -30.14 12.87
CA SER A 410 -24.47 -29.70 11.47
C SER A 410 -25.36 -28.51 11.13
N HIS A 411 -26.35 -28.16 11.96
CA HIS A 411 -27.20 -26.99 11.72
C HIS A 411 -26.69 -25.70 12.39
N ALA A 412 -25.79 -25.80 13.39
CA ALA A 412 -25.25 -24.64 14.11
C ALA A 412 -23.94 -24.07 13.53
N LEU A 413 -23.20 -24.88 12.74
CA LEU A 413 -21.98 -24.43 12.05
C LEU A 413 -22.27 -23.81 10.66
N GLY A 414 -23.44 -24.06 10.08
CA GLY A 414 -23.88 -23.41 8.84
C GLY A 414 -24.38 -21.97 9.02
N GLU A 415 -24.92 -21.62 10.19
CA GLU A 415 -25.44 -20.27 10.43
C GLU A 415 -24.38 -19.28 10.96
N THR A 416 -23.27 -19.76 11.51
CA THR A 416 -22.20 -18.91 12.07
C THR A 416 -21.15 -18.50 11.04
N PHE A 417 -20.91 -19.30 9.99
CA PHE A 417 -19.99 -18.95 8.90
C PHE A 417 -20.58 -17.85 8.00
N GLU A 418 -21.86 -17.97 7.63
CA GLU A 418 -22.54 -16.98 6.79
C GLU A 418 -22.87 -15.68 7.54
N SER A 419 -23.08 -15.74 8.86
CA SER A 419 -23.26 -14.53 9.68
C SER A 419 -21.94 -13.78 9.90
N ARG A 420 -20.81 -14.48 10.06
CA ARG A 420 -19.48 -13.84 10.17
C ARG A 420 -18.96 -13.35 8.81
N ARG A 421 -19.26 -14.05 7.71
CA ARG A 421 -19.00 -13.61 6.34
C ARG A 421 -19.78 -12.35 5.97
N ARG A 422 -21.03 -12.22 6.44
CA ARG A 422 -21.86 -11.02 6.22
C ARG A 422 -21.34 -9.80 7.00
N VAL A 423 -20.82 -10.00 8.21
CA VAL A 423 -20.22 -8.93 9.04
C VAL A 423 -18.83 -8.51 8.53
N LEU A 424 -18.01 -9.45 8.05
CA LEU A 424 -16.70 -9.13 7.46
C LEU A 424 -16.82 -8.39 6.11
N MET A 425 -17.80 -8.75 5.29
CA MET A 425 -18.06 -8.11 3.98
C MET A 425 -18.89 -6.81 4.09
N ALA A 426 -19.70 -6.64 5.15
CA ALA A 426 -20.41 -5.38 5.41
C ALA A 426 -19.43 -4.27 5.86
N ASN A 427 -18.46 -4.62 6.70
CA ASN A 427 -17.49 -3.65 7.22
C ASN A 427 -16.45 -3.21 6.17
N TRP A 428 -16.18 -4.02 5.13
CA TRP A 428 -15.33 -3.61 4.01
C TRP A 428 -16.04 -2.66 3.03
N ARG A 429 -17.35 -2.87 2.80
CA ARG A 429 -18.17 -1.96 1.98
C ARG A 429 -18.44 -0.64 2.70
N GLU A 430 -18.68 -0.64 4.02
CA GLU A 430 -18.81 0.62 4.79
C GLU A 430 -17.47 1.37 4.91
N ALA A 431 -16.34 0.67 5.05
CA ALA A 431 -15.02 1.30 5.07
C ALA A 431 -14.64 1.94 3.73
N LEU A 432 -14.97 1.32 2.59
CA LEU A 432 -14.78 1.94 1.27
C LEU A 432 -15.82 3.02 0.96
N THR A 433 -17.06 2.90 1.45
CA THR A 433 -18.09 3.93 1.23
C THR A 433 -17.87 5.18 2.09
N GLN A 434 -17.25 5.07 3.27
CA GLN A 434 -16.87 6.23 4.09
C GLN A 434 -15.63 6.96 3.55
N VAL A 435 -14.68 6.26 2.93
CA VAL A 435 -13.51 6.89 2.28
C VAL A 435 -13.91 7.66 1.00
N PHE A 436 -15.00 7.29 0.33
CA PHE A 436 -15.52 8.01 -0.85
C PHE A 436 -16.68 8.99 -0.55
N ALA A 437 -17.07 9.19 0.72
CA ALA A 437 -18.12 10.13 1.10
C ALA A 437 -17.60 11.57 1.36
N ASP A 438 -16.29 11.75 1.55
CA ASP A 438 -15.66 13.05 1.81
C ASP A 438 -15.06 13.71 0.55
N TRP A 439 -15.42 13.23 -0.65
CA TRP A 439 -15.09 13.93 -1.89
C TRP A 439 -16.18 14.98 -2.22
N PRO A 440 -15.86 16.28 -2.35
CA PRO A 440 -16.83 17.27 -2.81
C PRO A 440 -17.10 17.11 -4.31
N GLU A 441 -18.20 16.43 -4.67
CA GLU A 441 -18.76 16.49 -6.03
C GLU A 441 -19.26 17.91 -6.33
N SER A 442 -18.49 18.71 -7.07
CA SER A 442 -19.04 19.80 -7.86
C SER A 442 -19.60 19.23 -9.17
N ARG A 443 -20.93 19.13 -9.27
CA ARG A 443 -21.61 18.81 -10.53
C ARG A 443 -21.86 20.09 -11.32
N PRO A 444 -21.53 20.19 -12.63
CA PRO A 444 -22.10 21.22 -13.48
C PRO A 444 -23.56 20.87 -13.82
N ALA A 445 -24.42 21.88 -13.79
CA ALA A 445 -25.81 21.77 -14.17
C ALA A 445 -25.99 21.78 -15.70
N ARG A 446 -26.69 20.73 -16.18
CA ARG A 446 -27.33 20.51 -17.49
C ARG A 446 -26.49 20.11 -18.69
#